data_AF-A0A6P7FUG9-F1
#
_entry.id   AF-A0A6P7FUG9-F1
#
_cell.length_a   1.000
_cell.length_b   1.000
_cell.length_c   1.000
_cell.angle_alpha   90.00
_cell.angle_beta   90.00
_cell.angle_gamma   90.00
#
_symmetry.space_group_name_H-M   'P 1'
#
loop_
_entity.id
_entity.type
_entity.pdbx_description
1 polymer ?
#
loop_
_entity_poly.entity_id
_entity_poly.type
_entity_poly.pdbx_seq_one_letter_code
_entity_poly.pdbx_strand_id
1 'polypeptide(L)'
;MSISNVPEIPNKEDASNKDSHIINQPKRNFDEIISPEADPFSKECNIFPPPKVQAKSKIAKISSASTSECSFSLLLDPAKNFIENHPLPFPLNFDQLNMLLMNITGSTEPITTIQEYTTDLSALSHMLSLVYPHLKERSIKRKFTSIKKKINSYLGSEASYWESDTSQLSQH
;
A
#
# COMPACT_ATOMS: atom_id res chain seq x y z
N MET A 1 -19.64 -64.28 4.56
CA MET A 1 -19.41 -62.88 4.96
C MET A 1 -18.05 -62.48 4.45
N SER A 2 -17.76 -61.39 3.75
CA SER A 2 -18.53 -60.35 3.05
C SER A 2 -17.45 -59.52 2.32
N ILE A 3 -17.55 -59.45 0.99
CA ILE A 3 -17.16 -58.39 0.04
C ILE A 3 -15.82 -57.62 0.24
N SER A 4 -14.86 -57.91 -0.63
CA SER A 4 -13.95 -56.90 -1.21
C SER A 4 -14.77 -55.80 -1.88
N ASN A 5 -14.46 -54.54 -1.60
CA ASN A 5 -14.89 -53.41 -2.41
C ASN A 5 -13.93 -52.23 -2.23
N VAL A 6 -13.06 -52.03 -3.22
CA VAL A 6 -12.58 -50.71 -3.63
C VAL A 6 -13.25 -50.44 -4.98
N PRO A 7 -13.95 -49.31 -5.12
CA PRO A 7 -13.94 -48.56 -6.36
C PRO A 7 -13.57 -47.10 -6.04
N GLU A 8 -12.44 -46.60 -6.52
CA GLU A 8 -12.27 -46.04 -7.88
C GLU A 8 -13.29 -44.94 -8.20
N ILE A 9 -12.74 -43.72 -8.27
CA ILE A 9 -13.39 -42.44 -8.50
C ILE A 9 -13.78 -42.34 -9.98
N PRO A 10 -15.02 -41.93 -10.32
CA PRO A 10 -15.32 -41.43 -11.65
C PRO A 10 -15.45 -39.91 -11.66
N ASN A 11 -14.71 -39.32 -12.61
CA ASN A 11 -14.82 -37.96 -13.12
C ASN A 11 -16.28 -37.50 -13.34
N LYS A 12 -16.52 -36.21 -13.14
CA LYS A 12 -17.57 -35.47 -13.85
C LYS A 12 -17.05 -34.10 -14.27
N GLU A 13 -16.72 -34.01 -15.56
CA GLU A 13 -16.68 -32.78 -16.33
C GLU A 13 -18.10 -32.22 -16.57
N ASP A 14 -18.13 -30.90 -16.69
CA ASP A 14 -19.01 -30.02 -17.48
C ASP A 14 -20.50 -30.32 -17.66
N ALA A 15 -21.30 -29.33 -17.23
CA ALA A 15 -22.52 -28.94 -17.94
C ALA A 15 -22.83 -27.44 -17.75
N SER A 16 -22.75 -26.73 -18.87
CA SER A 16 -23.52 -25.55 -19.31
C SER A 16 -24.86 -25.31 -18.60
N ASN A 17 -25.26 -24.03 -18.37
CA ASN A 17 -26.26 -23.30 -19.18
C ASN A 17 -26.86 -22.07 -18.45
N LYS A 18 -26.95 -20.94 -19.19
CA LYS A 18 -27.90 -19.81 -19.17
C LYS A 18 -28.57 -19.39 -17.84
N ASP A 19 -28.47 -18.11 -17.51
CA ASP A 19 -29.65 -17.23 -17.58
C ASP A 19 -29.32 -15.72 -17.55
N SER A 20 -30.17 -15.00 -18.27
CA SER A 20 -30.14 -13.59 -18.64
C SER A 20 -30.46 -12.61 -17.50
N HIS A 21 -29.84 -11.42 -17.52
CA HIS A 21 -30.59 -10.18 -17.27
C HIS A 21 -29.99 -8.95 -17.97
N ILE A 22 -30.86 -8.37 -18.80
CA ILE A 22 -30.74 -7.14 -19.58
C ILE A 22 -30.95 -5.96 -18.62
N ILE A 23 -29.95 -5.09 -18.47
CA ILE A 23 -30.12 -3.81 -17.76
C ILE A 23 -30.30 -2.72 -18.82
N ASN A 24 -31.55 -2.27 -18.94
CA ASN A 24 -31.99 -1.15 -19.74
C ASN A 24 -31.28 0.14 -19.31
N GLN A 25 -30.50 0.73 -20.21
CA GLN A 25 -30.03 2.11 -20.07
C GLN A 25 -31.18 3.09 -20.35
N PRO A 26 -31.45 4.08 -19.49
CA PRO A 26 -32.36 5.15 -19.82
C PRO A 26 -31.70 6.14 -20.80
N LYS A 27 -32.31 6.24 -21.98
CA LYS A 27 -32.06 7.22 -23.03
C LYS A 27 -32.18 8.64 -22.45
N ARG A 28 -31.12 9.43 -22.59
CA ARG A 28 -31.13 10.87 -22.29
C ARG A 28 -31.95 11.57 -23.37
N ASN A 29 -33.18 11.95 -23.07
CA ASN A 29 -33.99 12.82 -23.92
C ASN A 29 -33.48 14.24 -23.70
N PHE A 30 -33.00 14.89 -24.76
CA PHE A 30 -32.51 16.27 -24.74
C PHE A 30 -33.68 17.13 -25.17
N ASP A 31 -34.50 17.55 -24.20
CA ASP A 31 -35.52 18.55 -24.48
C ASP A 31 -34.85 19.90 -24.73
N GLU A 32 -35.11 20.37 -25.94
CA GLU A 32 -34.81 21.66 -26.52
C GLU A 32 -35.52 22.74 -25.69
N ILE A 33 -34.77 23.49 -24.86
CA ILE A 33 -35.31 24.65 -24.17
C ILE A 33 -34.68 25.90 -24.75
N ILE A 34 -35.53 26.55 -25.53
CA ILE A 34 -35.44 27.86 -26.17
C ILE A 34 -34.83 28.91 -25.24
N SER A 35 -33.86 29.63 -25.80
CA SER A 35 -33.28 30.86 -25.24
C SER A 35 -34.34 31.96 -25.11
N PRO A 36 -34.36 32.70 -23.99
CA PRO A 36 -34.77 34.10 -24.00
C PRO A 36 -33.55 34.97 -23.75
N GLU A 37 -33.24 35.75 -24.79
CA GLU A 37 -32.36 36.91 -24.81
C GLU A 37 -32.92 38.03 -23.92
N ALA A 38 -32.00 38.71 -23.22
CA ALA A 38 -32.10 40.06 -22.62
C ALA A 38 -33.12 40.23 -21.45
N ASP A 39 -32.91 41.04 -20.42
CA ASP A 39 -32.09 42.25 -20.27
C ASP A 39 -31.97 42.61 -18.75
N PRO A 40 -31.45 43.77 -18.30
CA PRO A 40 -30.41 43.83 -17.28
C PRO A 40 -30.93 44.36 -15.93
N PHE A 41 -30.01 44.42 -14.98
CA PHE A 41 -30.10 45.12 -13.69
C PHE A 41 -30.84 44.47 -12.53
N SER A 42 -30.11 44.50 -11.41
CA SER A 42 -30.60 44.53 -10.03
C SER A 42 -31.00 43.19 -9.43
N LYS A 43 -30.04 42.57 -8.74
CA LYS A 43 -30.04 42.66 -7.27
C LYS A 43 -28.73 42.11 -6.70
N GLU A 44 -28.02 43.04 -6.08
CA GLU A 44 -27.04 42.82 -5.04
C GLU A 44 -27.47 41.68 -4.11
N CYS A 45 -26.73 40.58 -4.14
CA CYS A 45 -26.83 39.51 -3.16
C CYS A 45 -25.43 39.27 -2.58
N ASN A 46 -24.97 40.26 -1.80
CA ASN A 46 -23.81 40.11 -0.92
C ASN A 46 -24.18 39.20 0.25
N ILE A 47 -24.34 37.90 -0.01
CA ILE A 47 -24.51 36.88 1.02
C ILE A 47 -23.32 35.93 0.89
N PHE A 48 -22.12 36.38 1.24
CA PHE A 48 -21.07 35.58 1.84
C PHE A 48 -19.91 36.52 2.20
N PRO A 49 -19.57 36.73 3.48
CA PRO A 49 -18.33 37.42 3.80
C PRO A 49 -17.15 36.61 3.24
N PRO A 50 -16.18 37.23 2.55
CA PRO A 50 -15.01 36.51 2.07
C PRO A 50 -14.27 35.92 3.29
N PRO A 51 -13.75 34.68 3.18
CA PRO A 51 -13.02 34.08 4.28
C PRO A 51 -11.83 34.97 4.65
N LYS A 52 -11.78 35.43 5.91
CA LYS A 52 -10.62 36.11 6.48
C LYS A 52 -9.45 35.13 6.46
N VAL A 53 -8.59 35.24 5.44
CA VAL A 53 -7.29 34.58 5.41
C VAL A 53 -6.45 35.15 6.54
N GLN A 54 -6.46 34.47 7.69
CA GLN A 54 -5.44 34.65 8.71
C GLN A 54 -4.13 34.14 8.11
N ALA A 55 -3.28 35.06 7.66
CA ALA A 55 -1.89 34.76 7.35
C ALA A 55 -1.23 34.27 8.65
N LYS A 56 -1.18 32.95 8.83
CA LYS A 56 -0.37 32.35 9.89
C LYS A 56 1.09 32.59 9.50
N SER A 57 1.70 33.55 10.16
CA SER A 57 3.14 33.77 10.16
C SER A 57 3.83 32.42 10.40
N LYS A 58 4.56 31.94 9.39
CA LYS A 58 5.45 30.78 9.51
C LYS A 58 6.58 31.19 10.45
N ILE A 59 6.39 31.01 11.75
CA ILE A 59 7.51 30.85 12.68
C ILE A 59 8.18 29.56 12.25
N ALA A 60 9.31 29.69 11.57
CA ALA A 60 10.23 28.60 11.33
C ALA A 60 10.71 28.10 12.69
N LYS A 61 9.96 27.17 13.28
CA LYS A 61 10.41 26.40 14.41
C LYS A 61 11.46 25.45 13.84
N ILE A 62 12.70 25.91 13.83
CA ILE A 62 13.87 25.04 13.75
C ILE A 62 13.77 24.19 15.02
N SER A 63 13.00 23.09 14.96
CA SER A 63 13.14 22.06 15.96
C SER A 63 14.53 21.51 15.74
N SER A 64 15.44 21.84 16.65
CA SER A 64 16.65 21.07 16.83
C SER A 64 16.23 19.60 16.82
N ALA A 65 16.65 18.89 15.78
CA ALA A 65 16.50 17.45 15.71
C ALA A 65 17.41 16.88 16.81
N SER A 66 16.90 16.86 18.03
CA SER A 66 17.39 15.95 19.05
C SER A 66 17.07 14.57 18.51
N THR A 67 18.10 13.93 18.00
CA THR A 67 18.17 12.51 17.72
C THR A 67 17.77 11.78 19.00
N SER A 68 16.47 11.50 19.11
CA SER A 68 15.94 10.54 20.07
C SER A 68 16.35 9.14 19.62
N GLU A 69 17.63 8.83 19.82
CA GLU A 69 18.23 7.50 19.70
C GLU A 69 17.65 6.57 20.79
N CYS A 70 16.33 6.38 20.79
CA CYS A 70 15.65 5.40 21.64
C CYS A 70 14.16 5.24 21.33
N SER A 71 13.61 5.95 20.34
CA SER A 71 12.15 5.91 20.14
C SER A 71 11.67 4.59 19.56
N PHE A 72 12.37 3.98 18.59
CA PHE A 72 11.84 2.78 17.92
C PHE A 72 11.96 1.51 18.75
N SER A 73 13.01 1.34 19.55
CA SER A 73 13.15 0.16 20.41
C SER A 73 11.93 0.04 21.34
N LEU A 74 11.54 1.12 22.02
CA LEU A 74 10.35 1.17 22.88
C LEU A 74 9.05 0.91 22.11
N LEU A 75 8.96 1.31 20.84
CA LEU A 75 7.78 1.07 20.00
C LEU A 75 7.72 -0.37 19.48
N LEU A 76 8.87 -1.05 19.36
CA LEU A 76 8.99 -2.45 18.92
C LEU A 76 8.94 -3.45 20.08
N ASP A 77 9.26 -3.04 21.30
CA ASP A 77 9.25 -3.87 22.50
C ASP A 77 8.03 -4.80 22.62
N PRO A 78 6.79 -4.36 22.34
CA PRO A 78 5.62 -5.25 22.39
C PRO A 78 5.71 -6.47 21.47
N ALA A 79 6.50 -6.38 20.39
CA ALA A 79 6.72 -7.46 19.44
C ALA A 79 8.05 -8.19 19.64
N LYS A 80 8.91 -7.77 20.57
CA LYS A 80 10.24 -8.35 20.79
C LYS A 80 10.19 -9.86 21.02
N ASN A 81 9.35 -10.29 21.98
CA ASN A 81 9.20 -11.70 22.31
C ASN A 81 8.69 -12.53 21.12
N PHE A 82 7.84 -11.95 20.27
CA PHE A 82 7.36 -12.61 19.07
C PHE A 82 8.46 -12.77 18.02
N ILE A 83 9.28 -11.73 17.83
CA ILE A 83 10.39 -11.75 16.86
C ILE A 83 11.46 -12.77 17.28
N GLU A 84 11.84 -12.79 18.56
CA GLU A 84 12.92 -13.64 19.07
C GLU A 84 12.55 -15.12 19.15
N ASN A 85 11.27 -15.44 19.42
CA ASN A 85 10.79 -16.82 19.59
C ASN A 85 9.97 -17.33 18.42
N HIS A 86 10.03 -16.67 17.25
CA HIS A 86 9.30 -17.12 16.08
C HIS A 86 9.84 -18.51 15.62
N PRO A 87 8.97 -19.49 15.30
CA PRO A 87 9.39 -20.85 14.99
C PRO A 87 10.25 -20.97 13.72
N LEU A 88 10.08 -20.03 12.78
CA LEU A 88 10.93 -19.88 11.60
C LEU A 88 11.79 -18.63 11.77
N PRO A 89 13.11 -18.69 11.57
CA PRO A 89 13.96 -17.53 11.74
C PRO A 89 13.56 -16.44 10.76
N PHE A 90 13.33 -15.24 11.29
CA PHE A 90 13.10 -14.06 10.47
C PHE A 90 14.38 -13.60 9.77
N PRO A 91 14.27 -12.89 8.63
CA PRO A 91 15.44 -12.37 7.92
C PRO A 91 16.22 -11.33 8.73
N LEU A 92 15.58 -10.69 9.71
CA LEU A 92 16.19 -9.75 10.64
C LEU A 92 15.81 -10.12 12.08
N ASN A 93 16.78 -10.02 12.98
CA ASN A 93 16.51 -10.06 14.42
C ASN A 93 15.96 -8.71 14.93
N PHE A 94 15.61 -8.65 16.22
CA PHE A 94 15.03 -7.45 16.83
C PHE A 94 15.93 -6.20 16.67
N ASP A 95 17.22 -6.33 16.97
CA ASP A 95 18.16 -5.21 16.92
C ASP A 95 18.38 -4.71 15.49
N GLN A 96 18.53 -5.63 14.53
CA GLN A 96 18.67 -5.31 13.11
C GLN A 96 17.42 -4.59 12.58
N LEU A 97 16.22 -5.04 12.97
CA LEU A 97 14.98 -4.39 12.58
C LEU A 97 14.86 -2.99 13.20
N ASN A 98 15.24 -2.83 14.46
CA ASN A 98 15.26 -1.51 15.10
C ASN A 98 16.25 -0.56 14.38
N MET A 99 17.45 -1.03 14.05
CA MET A 99 18.45 -0.27 13.30
C MET A 99 17.96 0.10 11.89
N LEU A 100 17.35 -0.84 11.17
CA LEU A 100 16.76 -0.57 9.86
C LEU A 100 15.73 0.57 9.94
N LEU A 101 14.82 0.52 10.92
CA LEU A 101 13.78 1.54 11.08
C LEU A 101 14.35 2.93 11.41
N MET A 102 15.48 2.97 12.08
CA MET A 102 16.20 4.21 12.35
C MET A 102 16.82 4.76 11.08
N ASN A 103 17.55 3.95 10.34
CA ASN A 103 18.31 4.40 9.19
C ASN A 103 17.46 4.65 7.93
N ILE A 104 16.32 3.97 7.80
CA ILE A 104 15.42 4.22 6.67
C ILE A 104 14.65 5.53 6.77
N THR A 105 14.62 6.15 7.96
CA THR A 105 13.87 7.38 8.19
C THR A 105 14.58 8.56 7.55
N GLY A 106 14.02 9.09 6.46
CA GLY A 106 14.63 10.19 5.72
C GLY A 106 15.62 9.76 4.64
N SER A 107 15.80 8.45 4.44
CA SER A 107 16.60 7.94 3.33
C SER A 107 15.97 8.29 1.97
N THR A 108 16.79 8.80 1.06
CA THR A 108 16.43 9.05 -0.34
C THR A 108 16.32 7.73 -1.12
N GLU A 109 17.13 6.74 -0.74
CA GLU A 109 17.26 5.44 -1.40
C GLU A 109 16.87 4.30 -0.43
N PRO A 110 15.57 4.16 -0.13
CA PRO A 110 15.11 3.25 0.92
C PRO A 110 15.33 1.77 0.59
N ILE A 111 15.32 1.38 -0.69
CA ILE A 111 15.54 -0.03 -1.08
C ILE A 111 17.00 -0.40 -0.85
N THR A 112 17.93 0.45 -1.27
CA THR A 112 19.37 0.27 -1.02
C THR A 112 19.66 0.17 0.46
N THR A 113 19.08 1.07 1.28
CA THR A 113 19.22 0.99 2.74
C THR A 113 18.66 -0.31 3.32
N ILE A 114 17.56 -0.85 2.79
CA ILE A 114 17.03 -2.16 3.24
C ILE A 114 17.99 -3.29 2.87
N GLN A 115 18.56 -3.25 1.67
CA GLN A 115 19.46 -4.27 1.15
C GLN A 115 20.78 -4.38 1.92
N GLU A 116 21.18 -3.32 2.64
CA GLU A 116 22.30 -3.37 3.59
C GLU A 116 22.04 -4.31 4.79
N TYR A 117 20.77 -4.57 5.11
CA TYR A 117 20.37 -5.45 6.23
C TYR A 117 19.96 -6.84 5.78
N THR A 118 19.29 -6.95 4.63
CA THR A 118 18.85 -8.24 4.10
C THR A 118 18.68 -8.20 2.59
N THR A 119 19.15 -9.24 1.91
CA THR A 119 18.95 -9.42 0.47
C THR A 119 17.57 -9.98 0.13
N ASP A 120 16.92 -10.67 1.07
CA ASP A 120 15.60 -11.26 0.88
C ASP A 120 14.48 -10.28 1.24
N LEU A 121 14.17 -9.41 0.27
CA LEU A 121 13.12 -8.42 0.40
C LEU A 121 11.72 -9.07 0.57
N SER A 122 11.50 -10.24 -0.02
CA SER A 122 10.22 -10.96 0.08
C SER A 122 9.99 -11.47 1.50
N ALA A 123 10.99 -12.14 2.08
CA ALA A 123 10.95 -12.58 3.47
C ALA A 123 10.79 -11.41 4.43
N LEU A 124 11.43 -10.26 4.16
CA LEU A 124 11.26 -9.06 4.99
C LEU A 124 9.82 -8.53 4.90
N SER A 125 9.24 -8.44 3.71
CA SER A 125 7.83 -8.05 3.53
C SER A 125 6.87 -8.96 4.30
N HIS A 126 7.15 -10.27 4.31
CA HIS A 126 6.40 -11.25 5.09
C HIS A 126 6.58 -11.06 6.60
N MET A 127 7.82 -10.93 7.08
CA MET A 127 8.13 -10.63 8.48
C MET A 127 7.38 -9.39 8.97
N LEU A 128 7.45 -8.28 8.22
CA LEU A 128 6.74 -7.05 8.58
C LEU A 128 5.22 -7.26 8.70
N SER A 129 4.66 -8.17 7.89
CA SER A 129 3.23 -8.51 7.95
C SER A 129 2.88 -9.30 9.21
N LEU A 130 3.74 -10.23 9.62
CA LEU A 130 3.56 -11.05 10.81
C LEU A 130 3.78 -10.29 12.11
N VAL A 131 4.73 -9.36 12.13
CA VAL A 131 5.04 -8.53 13.31
C VAL A 131 3.99 -7.42 13.52
N TYR A 132 3.39 -6.91 12.45
CA TYR A 132 2.43 -5.79 12.48
C TYR A 132 1.30 -5.89 13.53
N PRO A 133 0.63 -7.05 13.72
CA PRO A 133 -0.47 -7.19 14.69
C PRO A 133 -0.01 -7.02 16.15
N HIS A 134 1.26 -7.31 16.44
CA HIS A 134 1.84 -7.22 17.78
C HIS A 134 2.23 -5.79 18.18
N LEU A 135 2.29 -4.87 17.21
CA LEU A 135 2.59 -3.48 17.46
C LEU A 135 1.38 -2.76 18.07
N LYS A 136 1.63 -1.89 19.04
CA LYS A 136 0.56 -1.08 19.66
C LYS A 136 0.41 0.25 18.95
N GLU A 137 1.53 0.92 18.70
CA GLU A 137 1.55 2.31 18.27
C GLU A 137 1.30 2.50 16.77
N ARG A 138 0.49 3.53 16.44
CA ARG A 138 0.13 3.83 15.05
C ARG A 138 1.33 4.30 14.22
N SER A 139 2.25 5.03 14.85
CA SER A 139 3.45 5.57 14.21
C SER A 139 4.33 4.48 13.62
N ILE A 140 4.63 3.43 14.40
CA ILE A 140 5.44 2.31 13.94
C ILE A 140 4.72 1.46 12.90
N LYS A 141 3.42 1.21 13.09
CA LYS A 141 2.59 0.51 12.10
C LYS A 141 2.64 1.20 10.73
N ARG A 142 2.52 2.53 10.69
CA ARG A 142 2.64 3.30 9.44
C ARG A 142 4.00 3.11 8.78
N LYS A 143 5.08 3.03 9.56
CA LYS A 143 6.42 2.76 9.01
C LYS A 143 6.50 1.37 8.38
N PHE A 144 6.03 0.34 9.08
CA PHE A 144 5.97 -1.03 8.56
C PHE A 144 5.21 -1.08 7.23
N THR A 145 4.03 -0.44 7.16
CA THR A 145 3.25 -0.38 5.91
C THR A 145 3.98 0.38 4.80
N SER A 146 4.66 1.48 5.12
CA SER A 146 5.43 2.26 4.15
C SER A 146 6.60 1.45 3.57
N ILE A 147 7.36 0.76 4.43
CA ILE A 147 8.47 -0.10 4.04
C ILE A 147 7.96 -1.25 3.16
N LYS A 148 6.91 -1.95 3.62
CA LYS A 148 6.27 -3.02 2.84
C LYS A 148 5.82 -2.54 1.47
N LYS A 149 5.21 -1.35 1.39
CA LYS A 149 4.79 -0.76 0.11
C LYS A 149 5.98 -0.49 -0.82
N LYS A 150 7.08 0.04 -0.30
CA LYS A 150 8.31 0.28 -1.08
C LYS A 150 8.90 -1.02 -1.62
N ILE A 151 9.01 -2.05 -0.76
CA ILE A 151 9.47 -3.37 -1.15
C ILE A 151 8.59 -3.95 -2.27
N ASN A 152 7.27 -3.99 -2.05
CA ASN A 152 6.35 -4.56 -3.04
C ASN A 152 6.36 -3.79 -4.36
N SER A 153 6.54 -2.47 -4.31
CA SER A 153 6.71 -1.66 -5.52
C SER A 153 7.98 -2.04 -6.26
N TYR A 154 9.10 -2.21 -5.55
CA TYR A 154 10.37 -2.60 -6.16
C TYR A 154 10.30 -3.99 -6.81
N LEU A 155 9.74 -4.98 -6.09
CA LEU A 155 9.56 -6.33 -6.62
C LEU A 155 8.60 -6.39 -7.83
N GLY A 156 7.55 -5.57 -7.83
CA GLY A 156 6.64 -5.44 -8.97
C GLY A 156 7.27 -4.71 -10.17
N SER A 157 8.17 -3.77 -9.93
CA SER A 157 8.90 -3.05 -10.97
C SER A 157 10.01 -3.89 -11.61
N GLU A 158 10.77 -4.65 -10.83
CA GLU A 158 11.84 -5.55 -11.34
C GLU A 158 11.31 -6.62 -12.31
N ALA A 159 10.08 -7.11 -12.09
CA ALA A 159 9.43 -8.03 -13.02
C ALA A 159 9.27 -7.44 -14.43
N SER A 160 9.08 -6.12 -14.55
CA SER A 160 8.91 -5.44 -15.85
C SER A 160 10.22 -5.09 -16.55
N TYR A 161 11.35 -5.12 -15.84
CA TYR A 161 12.66 -4.73 -16.40
C TYR A 161 13.26 -5.83 -17.30
N TRP A 162 13.04 -7.11 -16.96
CA TRP A 162 13.55 -8.23 -17.75
C TRP A 162 12.75 -8.54 -19.02
N GLU A 163 11.57 -7.95 -19.20
CA GLU A 163 10.73 -8.16 -20.39
C GLU A 163 11.08 -7.20 -21.56
N SER A 164 11.92 -6.20 -21.33
CA SER A 164 12.12 -5.11 -22.31
C SER A 164 13.30 -5.28 -23.27
N ASP A 165 14.19 -6.27 -23.09
CA ASP A 165 15.46 -6.34 -23.85
C ASP A 165 15.66 -7.55 -24.78
N THR A 166 14.62 -8.36 -25.05
CA THR A 166 14.73 -9.49 -26.00
C THR A 166 14.10 -9.27 -27.37
N SER A 167 13.54 -8.09 -27.65
CA SER A 167 12.82 -7.83 -28.92
C SER A 167 13.61 -7.09 -30.01
N GLN A 168 14.94 -6.94 -29.90
CA GLN A 168 15.75 -6.36 -30.99
C GLN A 168 16.91 -7.28 -31.41
N LEU A 169 16.60 -8.46 -31.92
CA LEU A 169 17.52 -9.21 -32.79
C LEU A 169 16.76 -9.98 -33.88
N SER A 170 16.07 -9.25 -34.75
CA SER A 170 15.78 -9.73 -36.10
C SER A 170 15.37 -8.54 -36.98
N GLN A 171 15.91 -8.49 -38.19
CA GLN A 171 15.91 -7.38 -39.16
C GLN A 171 17.08 -6.42 -38.90
N HIS A 172 18.15 -6.38 -39.71
CA HIS A 172 18.26 -6.63 -41.14
C HIS A 172 19.73 -6.91 -41.54
#